data_AF-A0A087NB20-F1
#
_entry.id   AF-A0A087NB20-F1
#
_cell.length_a   1.000
_cell.length_b   1.000
_cell.length_c   1.000
_cell.angle_alpha   90.00
_cell.angle_beta   90.00
_cell.angle_gamma   90.00
#
_symmetry.space_group_name_H-M   'P 1'
#
loop_
_entity.id
_entity.type
_entity.pdbx_description
1 polymer ?
#
loop_
_entity_poly.entity_id
_entity_poly.type
_entity_poly.pdbx_seq_one_letter_code
_entity_poly.pdbx_strand_id
1 'polypeptide(L)'
;MHEFHRHHRSGTLRADLVKRADGLMSAAKLFRQEVGRYADQRMQVGQSGAAFQDSVDNALELLKDLTDVARRWDYDRCAADVISWMNERACANRTVFRSLESLEARGAARYTQDVPPGFLDRIKQDSPDKGSNKYGDLLFWQEVVEDAQKKGARAVIIVTRDRKEDWFAGEPDPNLTLDWQRVRAKWRPVPRPHPTLAFELKVEAQAQLELLDELYLGAVLWKFGRPTFERLASAAIAVTPEQFERVDPPPAPVRSRAHKRRDQPGIGLVEANSLIDSAVEESGERVTAFLGMLEGDAPDVDKFLDELEPTALAQFDKRELANLALRLHDGARQGLSPAVRCAHKVIGLLDALPAHSAAAIYIGFLSSTYLVGGRPLDRPDSPFMEDLFAWQTDTAFQVILRAFALRMGKLRSTALYLPNSRDERRTLRVEHDAQQQQDPVALIQVYLGTQALLTDGETRPDAQLRVLVGHAASSVRDIARALARHYGLPFGLLDITGGAPDELRFIPDHCGLREFSRFDQQDGVDALSAGPDAVKDALPIEADESDEDEPEENEPDEDWDASLEED
;
A
#
# COMPACT_ATOMS: atom_id res chain seq x y z
N MET A 1 -4.13 -31.95 1.91
CA MET A 1 -5.56 -32.37 1.78
C MET A 1 -6.02 -33.30 2.90
N HIS A 2 -5.33 -34.42 3.16
CA HIS A 2 -5.75 -35.41 4.16
C HIS A 2 -5.96 -34.82 5.57
N GLU A 3 -5.02 -34.00 6.05
CA GLU A 3 -5.14 -33.33 7.35
C GLU A 3 -6.32 -32.34 7.41
N PHE A 4 -6.54 -31.55 6.36
CA PHE A 4 -7.69 -30.65 6.29
C PHE A 4 -9.02 -31.42 6.35
N HIS A 5 -9.13 -32.52 5.59
CA HIS A 5 -10.32 -33.38 5.63
C HIS A 5 -10.55 -34.00 7.02
N ARG A 6 -9.48 -34.34 7.75
CA ARG A 6 -9.59 -34.82 9.14
C ARG A 6 -10.18 -33.74 10.05
N HIS A 7 -9.69 -32.51 9.95
CA HIS A 7 -10.22 -31.36 10.70
C HIS A 7 -11.67 -31.04 10.34
N HIS A 8 -12.01 -31.14 9.05
CA HIS A 8 -13.38 -30.97 8.55
C HIS A 8 -14.31 -32.04 9.13
N ARG A 9 -13.96 -33.33 9.03
CA ARG A 9 -14.76 -34.43 9.60
C ARG A 9 -14.92 -34.39 11.10
N SER A 10 -13.91 -33.91 11.82
CA SER A 10 -13.95 -33.81 13.28
C SER A 10 -14.55 -32.49 13.78
N GLY A 11 -14.87 -31.55 12.88
CA GLY A 11 -15.45 -30.25 13.23
C GLY A 11 -14.56 -29.39 14.14
N THR A 12 -13.26 -29.66 14.20
CA THR A 12 -12.36 -29.06 15.21
C THR A 12 -12.30 -27.55 15.12
N LEU A 13 -12.33 -26.98 13.92
CA LEU A 13 -12.23 -25.52 13.73
C LEU A 13 -13.46 -24.79 14.29
N ARG A 14 -14.65 -25.35 14.08
CA ARG A 14 -15.89 -24.83 14.67
C ARG A 14 -15.87 -24.99 16.20
N ALA A 15 -15.45 -26.16 16.69
CA ALA A 15 -15.35 -26.44 18.11
C ALA A 15 -14.37 -25.49 18.82
N ASP A 16 -13.22 -25.20 18.20
CA ASP A 16 -12.20 -24.29 18.75
C ASP A 16 -12.71 -22.85 18.83
N LEU A 17 -13.45 -22.37 17.81
CA LEU A 17 -14.06 -21.05 17.83
C LEU A 17 -15.11 -20.94 18.93
N VAL A 18 -15.99 -21.93 19.05
CA VAL A 18 -17.02 -21.99 20.11
C VAL A 18 -16.36 -22.01 21.48
N LYS A 19 -15.34 -22.84 21.68
CA LYS A 19 -14.59 -22.92 22.94
C LYS A 19 -13.94 -21.58 23.32
N ARG A 20 -13.37 -20.86 22.35
CA ARG A 20 -12.80 -19.52 22.58
C ARG A 20 -13.88 -18.49 22.93
N ALA A 21 -15.02 -18.53 22.25
CA ALA A 21 -16.17 -17.69 22.56
C ALA A 21 -16.70 -17.94 23.99
N ASP A 22 -16.80 -19.21 24.41
CA ASP A 22 -17.24 -19.60 25.75
C ASP A 22 -16.25 -19.15 26.83
N GLY A 23 -14.94 -19.29 26.55
CA GLY A 23 -13.87 -18.81 27.42
C GLY A 23 -13.92 -17.29 27.61
N LEU A 24 -14.15 -16.55 26.52
CA LEU A 24 -14.29 -15.09 26.56
C LEU A 24 -15.49 -14.66 27.40
N MET A 25 -16.66 -15.26 27.18
CA MET A 25 -17.86 -14.95 27.98
C MET A 25 -17.71 -15.31 29.46
N SER A 26 -17.00 -16.41 29.75
CA SER A 26 -16.67 -16.78 31.13
C SER A 26 -15.78 -15.72 31.81
N ALA A 27 -14.73 -15.27 31.12
CA ALA A 27 -13.85 -14.22 31.61
C ALA A 27 -14.60 -12.89 31.80
N ALA A 28 -15.47 -12.53 30.86
CA ALA A 28 -16.25 -11.31 30.91
C ALA A 28 -17.24 -11.28 32.10
N LYS A 29 -17.88 -12.42 32.42
CA LYS A 29 -18.71 -12.58 33.62
C LYS A 29 -17.91 -12.42 34.92
N LEU A 30 -16.72 -13.03 34.99
CA LEU A 30 -15.84 -12.88 36.16
C LEU A 30 -15.41 -11.42 36.34
N PHE A 31 -15.05 -10.73 35.25
CA PHE A 31 -14.74 -9.31 35.27
C PHE A 31 -15.91 -8.47 35.81
N ARG A 32 -17.14 -8.71 35.33
CA ARG A 32 -18.34 -8.02 35.84
C ARG A 32 -18.54 -8.21 37.34
N GLN A 33 -18.32 -9.44 37.82
CA GLN A 33 -18.45 -9.78 39.23
C GLN A 33 -17.42 -9.06 40.09
N GLU A 34 -16.16 -9.01 39.64
CA GLU A 34 -15.10 -8.29 40.36
C GLU A 34 -15.34 -6.78 40.35
N VAL A 35 -15.64 -6.19 39.20
CA VAL A 35 -15.90 -4.75 39.08
C VAL A 35 -17.11 -4.32 39.91
N GLY A 36 -18.17 -5.14 39.96
CA GLY A 36 -19.33 -4.88 40.80
C GLY A 36 -19.02 -4.71 42.29
N ARG A 37 -17.93 -5.30 42.80
CA ARG A 37 -17.51 -5.16 44.21
C ARG A 37 -16.94 -3.78 44.52
N TYR A 38 -16.46 -3.05 43.51
CA TYR A 38 -15.82 -1.73 43.66
C TYR A 38 -16.69 -0.58 43.17
N ALA A 39 -17.86 -0.90 42.61
CA ALA A 39 -18.69 0.05 41.89
C ALA A 39 -19.55 0.99 42.78
N ASP A 40 -19.39 0.92 44.11
CA ASP A 40 -19.98 1.89 45.04
C ASP A 40 -19.22 3.24 45.04
N GLN A 41 -18.00 3.28 44.49
CA GLN A 41 -17.18 4.49 44.39
C GLN A 41 -17.20 5.08 42.97
N ARG A 42 -16.89 6.38 42.85
CA ARG A 42 -16.69 7.02 41.54
C ARG A 42 -15.40 6.47 40.90
N MET A 43 -15.55 5.53 39.98
CA MET A 43 -14.42 4.93 39.23
C MET A 43 -13.91 5.85 38.11
N GLN A 44 -14.73 6.81 37.67
CA GLN A 44 -14.38 7.80 36.65
C GLN A 44 -14.89 9.18 37.08
N VAL A 45 -14.10 10.22 36.80
CA VAL A 45 -14.47 11.62 37.10
C VAL A 45 -15.74 11.97 36.33
N GLY A 46 -16.78 12.42 37.06
CA GLY A 46 -18.06 12.81 36.47
C GLY A 46 -19.09 11.68 36.27
N GLN A 47 -18.76 10.41 36.53
CA GLN A 47 -19.70 9.29 36.38
C GLN A 47 -20.15 8.72 37.74
N SER A 48 -21.43 8.39 37.89
CA SER A 48 -21.92 7.66 39.06
C SER A 48 -21.54 6.18 38.98
N GLY A 49 -21.44 5.50 40.13
CA GLY A 49 -21.20 4.06 40.17
C GLY A 49 -22.25 3.24 39.38
N ALA A 50 -23.51 3.67 39.43
CA ALA A 50 -24.60 3.08 38.65
C ALA A 50 -24.37 3.24 37.13
N ALA A 51 -24.08 4.46 36.66
CA ALA A 51 -23.85 4.71 35.24
C ALA A 51 -22.63 3.94 34.69
N PHE A 52 -21.62 3.72 35.53
CA PHE A 52 -20.47 2.89 35.19
C PHE A 52 -20.86 1.40 35.07
N GLN A 53 -21.66 0.88 36.01
CA GLN A 53 -22.18 -0.49 35.91
C GLN A 53 -23.03 -0.70 34.65
N ASP A 54 -23.91 0.24 34.32
CA ASP A 54 -24.71 0.20 33.09
C ASP A 54 -23.82 0.17 31.84
N SER A 55 -22.73 0.93 31.83
CA SER A 55 -21.75 0.93 30.74
C SER A 55 -21.05 -0.43 30.59
N VAL A 56 -20.71 -1.07 31.71
CA VAL A 56 -20.13 -2.42 31.71
C VAL A 56 -21.15 -3.43 31.19
N ASP A 57 -22.40 -3.38 31.65
CA ASP A 57 -23.46 -4.30 31.22
C ASP A 57 -23.76 -4.16 29.71
N ASN A 58 -23.82 -2.93 29.19
CA ASN A 58 -23.96 -2.67 27.75
C ASN A 58 -22.78 -3.26 26.94
N ALA A 59 -21.54 -3.10 27.41
CA ALA A 59 -20.37 -3.66 26.74
C ALA A 59 -20.40 -5.21 26.72
N LEU A 60 -20.89 -5.83 27.79
CA LEU A 60 -21.05 -7.29 27.87
C LEU A 60 -22.15 -7.80 26.95
N GLU A 61 -23.22 -7.04 26.76
CA GLU A 61 -24.29 -7.36 25.81
C GLU A 61 -23.77 -7.32 24.37
N LEU A 62 -23.05 -6.27 23.98
CA LEU A 62 -22.39 -6.19 22.67
C LEU A 62 -21.41 -7.34 22.45
N LEU A 63 -20.61 -7.69 23.48
CA LEU A 63 -19.68 -8.81 23.40
C LEU A 63 -20.41 -10.15 23.20
N LYS A 64 -21.54 -10.33 23.90
CA LYS A 64 -22.39 -11.51 23.75
C LYS A 64 -22.92 -11.63 22.32
N ASP A 65 -23.47 -10.55 21.76
CA ASP A 65 -23.98 -10.54 20.38
C ASP A 65 -22.89 -10.91 19.38
N LEU A 66 -21.69 -10.36 19.53
CA LEU A 66 -20.53 -10.72 18.69
C LEU A 66 -20.17 -12.20 18.82
N THR A 67 -20.15 -12.75 20.04
CA THR A 67 -19.88 -14.19 20.22
C THR A 67 -20.96 -15.06 19.60
N ASP A 68 -22.22 -14.64 19.63
CA ASP A 68 -23.34 -15.37 19.01
C ASP A 68 -23.25 -15.34 17.48
N VAL A 69 -22.86 -14.21 16.89
CA VAL A 69 -22.55 -14.13 15.45
C VAL A 69 -21.39 -15.07 15.09
N ALA A 70 -20.31 -15.06 15.87
CA ALA A 70 -19.16 -15.93 15.64
C ALA A 70 -19.52 -17.43 15.71
N ARG A 71 -20.40 -17.82 16.64
CA ARG A 71 -20.91 -19.20 16.76
C ARG A 71 -21.74 -19.66 15.56
N ARG A 72 -22.37 -18.71 14.86
CA ARG A 72 -23.15 -18.96 13.64
C ARG A 72 -22.31 -18.99 12.37
N TRP A 73 -20.98 -18.96 12.47
CA TRP A 73 -20.10 -19.08 11.32
C TRP A 73 -20.43 -20.34 10.51
N ASP A 74 -20.80 -20.12 9.24
CA ASP A 74 -21.10 -21.16 8.27
C ASP A 74 -19.80 -21.79 7.75
N TYR A 75 -19.21 -22.63 8.60
CA TYR A 75 -17.99 -23.35 8.29
C TYR A 75 -18.15 -24.23 7.05
N ASP A 76 -19.30 -24.89 6.88
CA ASP A 76 -19.50 -25.88 5.81
C ASP A 76 -19.49 -25.22 4.43
N ARG A 77 -20.13 -24.06 4.29
CA ARG A 77 -20.02 -23.24 3.07
C ARG A 77 -18.58 -22.84 2.79
N CYS A 78 -17.88 -22.27 3.77
CA CYS A 78 -16.48 -21.84 3.59
C CYS A 78 -15.55 -23.03 3.29
N ALA A 79 -15.78 -24.19 3.91
CA ALA A 79 -15.00 -25.39 3.69
C ALA A 79 -15.17 -25.90 2.26
N ALA A 80 -16.37 -25.81 1.66
CA ALA A 80 -16.60 -26.20 0.28
C ALA A 80 -15.73 -25.39 -0.69
N ASP A 81 -15.67 -24.06 -0.51
CA ASP A 81 -14.84 -23.17 -1.34
C ASP A 81 -13.35 -23.50 -1.20
N VAL A 82 -12.88 -23.73 0.03
CA VAL A 82 -11.49 -24.11 0.30
C VAL A 82 -11.16 -25.48 -0.32
N ILE A 83 -12.05 -26.46 -0.20
CA ILE A 83 -11.85 -27.79 -0.79
C ILE A 83 -11.80 -27.70 -2.32
N SER A 84 -12.69 -26.92 -2.95
CA SER A 84 -12.66 -26.70 -4.41
C SER A 84 -11.32 -26.08 -4.83
N TRP A 85 -10.93 -25.00 -4.17
CA TRP A 85 -9.66 -24.32 -4.43
C TRP A 85 -8.45 -25.26 -4.27
N MET A 86 -8.42 -26.06 -3.20
CA MET A 86 -7.36 -27.03 -2.97
C MET A 86 -7.30 -28.08 -4.09
N ASN A 87 -8.46 -28.59 -4.53
CA ASN A 87 -8.53 -29.61 -5.59
C ASN A 87 -8.08 -29.06 -6.95
N GLU A 88 -8.44 -27.82 -7.26
CA GLU A 88 -8.05 -27.15 -8.50
C GLU A 88 -6.55 -26.80 -8.55
N ARG A 89 -5.96 -26.48 -7.40
CA ARG A 89 -4.58 -25.99 -7.28
C ARG A 89 -3.60 -27.02 -6.73
N ALA A 90 -4.06 -28.23 -6.43
CA ALA A 90 -3.20 -29.31 -5.97
C ALA A 90 -2.03 -29.54 -6.93
N CYS A 91 -0.85 -29.86 -6.40
CA CYS A 91 0.26 -30.29 -7.23
C CYS A 91 -0.20 -31.50 -8.07
N ALA A 92 -0.11 -31.41 -9.39
CA ALA A 92 -0.70 -32.37 -10.32
C ALA A 92 0.08 -33.71 -10.39
N ASN A 93 0.61 -34.16 -9.26
CA ASN A 93 1.60 -35.21 -9.21
C ASN A 93 0.97 -36.60 -9.03
N ARG A 94 1.00 -37.41 -10.10
CA ARG A 94 0.42 -38.76 -10.13
C ARG A 94 1.38 -39.85 -9.61
N THR A 95 2.64 -39.54 -9.33
CA THR A 95 3.68 -40.53 -8.97
C THR A 95 3.72 -40.85 -7.49
N VAL A 96 3.45 -39.87 -6.62
CA VAL A 96 3.55 -40.01 -5.16
C VAL A 96 2.69 -41.15 -4.60
N PHE A 97 1.45 -41.28 -5.06
CA PHE A 97 0.57 -42.37 -4.63
C PHE A 97 1.00 -43.75 -5.13
N ARG A 98 1.84 -43.82 -6.18
CA ARG A 98 2.37 -45.08 -6.72
C ARG A 98 3.64 -45.55 -6.01
N SER A 99 4.30 -44.65 -5.27
CA SER A 99 5.62 -44.88 -4.68
C SER A 99 5.61 -44.91 -3.14
N LEU A 100 4.44 -45.15 -2.53
CA LEU A 100 4.27 -45.18 -1.07
C LEU A 100 5.20 -46.18 -0.37
N GLU A 101 5.47 -47.35 -0.97
CA GLU A 101 6.41 -48.33 -0.41
C GLU A 101 7.86 -47.80 -0.41
N SER A 102 8.27 -47.09 -1.45
CA SER A 102 9.60 -46.45 -1.52
C SER A 102 9.75 -45.27 -0.57
N LEU A 103 8.63 -44.63 -0.18
CA LEU A 103 8.60 -43.55 0.79
C LEU A 103 9.03 -44.05 2.17
N GLU A 104 8.61 -45.25 2.56
CA GLU A 104 8.98 -45.82 3.86
C GLU A 104 10.47 -46.07 3.97
N ALA A 105 11.08 -46.65 2.93
CA ALA A 105 12.52 -46.90 2.90
C ALA A 105 13.33 -45.59 2.94
N ARG A 106 12.92 -44.58 2.15
CA ARG A 106 13.55 -43.24 2.15
C ARG A 106 13.38 -42.52 3.49
N GLY A 107 12.18 -42.59 4.07
CA GLY A 107 11.87 -41.99 5.37
C GLY A 107 12.70 -42.62 6.48
N ALA A 108 12.77 -43.95 6.53
CA ALA A 108 13.59 -44.67 7.51
C ALA A 108 15.08 -44.27 7.42
N ALA A 109 15.64 -44.18 6.21
CA ALA A 109 17.02 -43.76 6.00
C ALA A 109 17.28 -42.33 6.50
N ARG A 110 16.41 -41.37 6.14
CA ARG A 110 16.55 -39.97 6.58
C ARG A 110 16.40 -39.83 8.09
N TYR A 111 15.42 -40.52 8.69
CA TYR A 111 15.11 -40.38 10.11
C TYR A 111 16.16 -41.02 11.01
N THR A 112 16.86 -42.04 10.52
CA THR A 112 18.00 -42.65 11.23
C THR A 112 19.20 -41.72 11.31
N GLN A 113 19.36 -40.83 10.32
CA GLN A 113 20.49 -39.92 10.19
C GLN A 113 20.14 -38.47 10.52
N ASP A 114 18.98 -38.22 11.12
CA ASP A 114 18.47 -36.88 11.45
C ASP A 114 18.47 -35.93 10.24
N VAL A 115 18.18 -36.47 9.05
CA VAL A 115 18.10 -35.70 7.81
C VAL A 115 16.68 -35.15 7.65
N PRO A 116 16.50 -33.83 7.49
CA PRO A 116 15.18 -33.21 7.34
C PRO A 116 14.51 -33.57 6.00
N PRO A 117 13.19 -33.40 5.84
CA PRO A 117 12.23 -33.03 6.87
C PRO A 117 11.63 -34.28 7.54
N GLY A 118 11.05 -34.12 8.74
CA GLY A 118 10.23 -35.13 9.39
C GLY A 118 10.96 -36.06 10.37
N PHE A 119 12.27 -35.94 10.57
CA PHE A 119 13.01 -36.83 11.49
C PHE A 119 12.57 -36.65 12.96
N LEU A 120 11.99 -35.49 13.30
CA LEU A 120 11.41 -35.25 14.62
C LEU A 120 10.06 -35.94 14.82
N ASP A 121 9.40 -36.38 13.75
CA ASP A 121 8.14 -37.11 13.81
C ASP A 121 8.33 -38.63 14.03
N ARG A 122 9.57 -39.11 14.20
CA ARG A 122 9.89 -40.54 14.42
C ARG A 122 9.18 -41.17 15.62
N ILE A 123 8.77 -40.36 16.61
CA ILE A 123 8.20 -40.81 17.90
C ILE A 123 6.66 -40.89 17.84
N LYS A 124 6.01 -40.41 16.76
CA LYS A 124 4.54 -40.49 16.63
C LYS A 124 4.11 -41.96 16.57
N GLN A 125 3.56 -42.47 17.68
CA GLN A 125 3.11 -43.86 17.79
C GLN A 125 1.97 -44.16 16.82
N ASP A 126 2.02 -45.35 16.22
CA ASP A 126 0.90 -45.95 15.50
C ASP A 126 -0.29 -46.12 16.45
N SER A 127 -1.29 -45.25 16.30
CA SER A 127 -2.60 -45.49 16.90
C SER A 127 -3.43 -46.34 15.92
N PRO A 128 -4.00 -47.49 16.35
CA PRO A 128 -4.79 -48.38 15.50
C PRO A 128 -5.91 -47.67 14.72
N ASP A 129 -6.45 -46.59 15.30
CA ASP A 129 -7.56 -45.82 14.73
C ASP A 129 -7.15 -44.58 13.91
N LYS A 130 -5.86 -44.19 13.92
CA LYS A 130 -5.40 -42.92 13.30
C LYS A 130 -4.37 -43.07 12.20
N GLY A 131 -3.72 -44.24 12.09
CA GLY A 131 -2.62 -44.47 11.16
C GLY A 131 -1.38 -43.61 11.48
N SER A 132 -0.21 -44.06 11.07
CA SER A 132 1.03 -43.29 11.20
C SER A 132 1.08 -42.20 10.12
N ASN A 133 1.01 -40.92 10.51
CA ASN A 133 1.42 -39.80 9.64
C ASN A 133 2.94 -39.50 9.77
N LYS A 134 3.75 -40.53 10.06
CA LYS A 134 5.18 -40.33 10.33
C LYS A 134 5.97 -39.85 9.10
N TYR A 135 5.50 -40.14 7.89
CA TYR A 135 6.16 -39.75 6.62
C TYR A 135 5.45 -38.60 5.90
N GLY A 136 4.49 -37.94 6.53
CA GLY A 136 3.72 -36.85 5.91
C GLY A 136 4.60 -35.69 5.44
N ASP A 137 5.55 -35.26 6.27
CA ASP A 137 6.49 -34.19 5.96
C ASP A 137 7.37 -34.51 4.75
N LEU A 138 7.87 -35.76 4.69
CA LEU A 138 8.67 -36.22 3.55
C LEU A 138 7.85 -36.32 2.26
N LEU A 139 6.59 -36.78 2.36
CA LEU A 139 5.69 -36.86 1.22
C LEU A 139 5.43 -35.47 0.64
N PHE A 140 5.07 -34.53 1.50
CA PHE A 140 4.85 -33.13 1.13
C PHE A 140 6.09 -32.52 0.48
N TRP A 141 7.27 -32.73 1.06
CA TRP A 141 8.53 -32.23 0.53
C TRP A 141 8.83 -32.77 -0.88
N GLN A 142 8.63 -34.07 -1.11
CA GLN A 142 8.82 -34.67 -2.44
C GLN A 142 7.86 -34.09 -3.48
N GLU A 143 6.60 -33.86 -3.12
CA GLU A 143 5.63 -33.21 -4.02
C GLU A 143 6.08 -31.79 -4.39
N VAL A 144 6.56 -31.02 -3.42
CA VAL A 144 7.04 -29.64 -3.63
C VAL A 144 8.26 -29.61 -4.55
N VAL A 145 9.28 -30.44 -4.30
CA VAL A 145 10.51 -30.47 -5.11
C VAL A 145 10.18 -30.86 -6.55
N GLU A 146 9.38 -31.92 -6.74
CA GLU A 146 9.00 -32.37 -8.09
C GLU A 146 8.14 -31.34 -8.84
N ASP A 147 7.20 -30.68 -8.15
CA ASP A 147 6.35 -29.65 -8.78
C ASP A 147 7.18 -28.41 -9.15
N ALA A 148 8.10 -27.99 -8.27
CA ALA A 148 9.04 -26.90 -8.53
C ALA A 148 9.92 -27.20 -9.75
N GLN A 149 10.47 -28.41 -9.84
CA GLN A 149 11.27 -28.86 -10.97
C GLN A 149 10.44 -28.87 -12.27
N LYS A 150 9.23 -29.45 -12.25
CA LYS A 150 8.34 -29.53 -13.43
C LYS A 150 7.94 -28.14 -13.93
N LYS A 151 7.74 -27.18 -13.03
CA LYS A 151 7.36 -25.80 -13.37
C LYS A 151 8.55 -24.89 -13.69
N GLY A 152 9.79 -25.34 -13.45
CA GLY A 152 10.96 -24.47 -13.53
C GLY A 152 10.87 -23.28 -12.58
N ALA A 153 10.37 -23.50 -11.37
CA ALA A 153 10.14 -22.44 -10.39
C ALA A 153 11.47 -21.82 -9.94
N ARG A 154 11.55 -20.49 -9.91
CA ARG A 154 12.74 -19.78 -9.38
C ARG A 154 12.80 -19.80 -7.86
N ALA A 155 11.64 -19.83 -7.21
CA ALA A 155 11.49 -19.82 -5.76
C ALA A 155 10.27 -20.63 -5.35
N VAL A 156 10.36 -21.23 -4.16
CA VAL A 156 9.29 -21.95 -3.47
C VAL A 156 9.11 -21.28 -2.11
N ILE A 157 7.89 -20.82 -1.84
CA ILE A 157 7.51 -20.23 -0.57
C ILE A 157 6.59 -21.20 0.15
N ILE A 158 7.01 -21.70 1.30
CA ILE A 158 6.19 -22.57 2.14
C ILE A 158 5.62 -21.75 3.30
N VAL A 159 4.30 -21.70 3.40
CA VAL A 159 3.60 -21.06 4.52
C VAL A 159 3.30 -22.12 5.57
N THR A 160 3.92 -22.03 6.74
CA THR A 160 3.77 -23.01 7.82
C THR A 160 3.84 -22.39 9.22
N ARG A 161 3.04 -22.94 10.13
CA ARG A 161 3.13 -22.67 11.59
C ARG A 161 4.15 -23.56 12.29
N ASP A 162 4.52 -24.65 11.63
CA ASP A 162 5.53 -25.53 12.17
C ASP A 162 6.85 -24.76 12.27
N ARG A 163 7.55 -24.88 13.39
CA ARG A 163 8.86 -24.26 13.65
C ARG A 163 9.86 -25.28 14.19
N LYS A 164 9.62 -26.56 13.92
CA LYS A 164 10.52 -27.65 14.29
C LYS A 164 11.92 -27.47 13.69
N GLU A 165 12.93 -27.95 14.39
CA GLU A 165 14.34 -27.82 13.98
C GLU A 165 14.65 -28.58 12.67
N ASP A 166 13.83 -29.56 12.28
CA ASP A 166 13.96 -30.27 11.02
C ASP A 166 13.42 -29.49 9.80
N TRP A 167 12.81 -28.32 10.03
CA TRP A 167 12.41 -27.40 8.96
C TRP A 167 13.15 -26.06 9.05
N PHE A 168 13.61 -25.66 10.25
CA PHE A 168 14.10 -24.32 10.55
C PHE A 168 15.51 -24.33 11.13
N ALA A 169 16.35 -23.39 10.71
CA ALA A 169 17.71 -23.22 11.22
C ALA A 169 17.85 -21.99 12.14
N GLY A 170 16.85 -21.72 12.98
CA GLY A 170 16.68 -20.45 13.67
C GLY A 170 17.93 -19.89 14.37
N GLU A 171 18.33 -18.68 13.97
CA GLU A 171 19.10 -17.76 14.83
C GLU A 171 18.23 -16.54 15.14
N PRO A 172 18.43 -15.86 16.29
CA PRO A 172 17.85 -14.54 16.51
C PRO A 172 18.39 -13.58 15.43
N ASP A 173 17.51 -12.87 14.74
CA ASP A 173 17.93 -11.78 13.87
C ASP A 173 18.22 -10.54 14.73
N PRO A 174 19.47 -10.04 14.81
CA PRO A 174 19.78 -8.83 15.56
C PRO A 174 19.21 -7.56 14.90
N ASN A 175 18.75 -7.64 13.64
CA ASN A 175 18.33 -6.49 12.85
C ASN A 175 16.93 -6.66 12.27
N LEU A 176 15.92 -6.87 13.13
CA LEU A 176 14.56 -6.48 12.75
C LEU A 176 14.58 -4.97 12.45
N THR A 177 14.39 -4.59 11.19
CA THR A 177 14.33 -3.17 10.78
C THR A 177 13.32 -2.42 11.65
N LEU A 178 13.61 -1.15 11.92
CA LEU A 178 12.79 -0.26 12.76
C LEU A 178 11.30 -0.31 12.37
N ASP A 179 11.02 -0.49 11.08
CA ASP A 179 9.67 -0.62 10.52
C ASP A 179 8.87 -1.79 11.13
N TRP A 180 9.48 -2.97 11.30
CA TRP A 180 8.80 -4.12 11.88
C TRP A 180 8.57 -3.95 13.39
N GLN A 181 9.51 -3.32 14.10
CA GLN A 181 9.37 -3.07 15.55
C GLN A 181 8.22 -2.11 15.86
N ARG A 182 7.93 -1.16 14.96
CA ARG A 182 6.79 -0.24 15.07
C ARG A 182 5.44 -0.94 14.96
N VAL A 183 5.35 -1.98 14.13
CA VAL A 183 4.14 -2.80 13.97
C VAL A 183 3.87 -3.64 15.21
N ARG A 184 4.92 -4.24 15.77
CA ARG A 184 4.80 -5.15 16.90
C ARG A 184 6.08 -5.14 17.72
N ALA A 185 5.95 -4.92 19.02
CA ALA A 185 7.10 -4.83 19.94
C ALA A 185 7.88 -6.15 20.09
N LYS A 186 7.24 -7.30 19.85
CA LYS A 186 7.84 -8.63 20.00
C LYS A 186 7.59 -9.50 18.78
N TRP A 187 8.65 -9.77 18.04
CA TRP A 187 8.66 -10.71 16.92
C TRP A 187 9.27 -12.03 17.35
N ARG A 188 8.83 -13.11 16.70
CA ARG A 188 9.56 -14.38 16.72
C ARG A 188 10.81 -14.22 15.83
N PRO A 189 11.78 -15.14 15.85
CA PRO A 189 12.84 -15.13 14.84
C PRO A 189 12.26 -15.30 13.43
N VAL A 190 12.92 -14.70 12.44
CA VAL A 190 12.54 -14.83 11.03
C VAL A 190 12.59 -16.30 10.64
N PRO A 191 11.52 -16.86 10.05
CA PRO A 191 11.48 -18.24 9.61
C PRO A 191 12.50 -18.47 8.47
N ARG A 192 13.68 -18.99 8.81
CA ARG A 192 14.70 -19.38 7.81
C ARG A 192 14.68 -20.89 7.58
N PRO A 193 14.67 -21.36 6.33
CA PRO A 193 14.69 -22.79 6.03
C PRO A 193 15.97 -23.47 6.53
N HIS A 194 15.85 -24.74 6.89
CA HIS A 194 16.99 -25.58 7.19
C HIS A 194 17.95 -25.67 5.98
N PRO A 195 19.28 -25.46 6.14
CA PRO A 195 20.25 -25.45 5.04
C PRO A 195 20.19 -26.67 4.13
N THR A 196 20.02 -27.87 4.71
CA THR A 196 19.87 -29.12 3.94
C THR A 196 18.67 -29.10 2.99
N LEU A 197 17.51 -28.57 3.42
CA LEU A 197 16.32 -28.47 2.57
C LEU A 197 16.51 -27.42 1.47
N ALA A 198 17.06 -26.27 1.83
CA ALA A 198 17.38 -25.21 0.87
C ALA A 198 18.38 -25.70 -0.19
N PHE A 199 19.40 -26.47 0.22
CA PHE A 199 20.38 -27.06 -0.67
C PHE A 199 19.76 -28.15 -1.57
N GLU A 200 18.97 -29.07 -1.01
CA GLU A 200 18.30 -30.13 -1.77
C GLU A 200 17.41 -29.54 -2.86
N LEU A 201 16.58 -28.54 -2.53
CA LEU A 201 15.73 -27.86 -3.52
C LEU A 201 16.54 -27.13 -4.59
N LYS A 202 17.64 -26.47 -4.21
CA LYS A 202 18.52 -25.79 -5.16
C LYS A 202 19.17 -26.76 -6.14
N VAL A 203 19.58 -27.94 -5.69
CA VAL A 203 20.22 -28.95 -6.55
C VAL A 203 19.20 -29.62 -7.46
N GLU A 204 18.06 -30.02 -6.91
CA GLU A 204 17.05 -30.82 -7.65
C GLU A 204 16.19 -29.97 -8.59
N ALA A 205 15.87 -28.73 -8.20
CA ALA A 205 14.92 -27.87 -8.90
C ALA A 205 15.48 -26.49 -9.32
N GLN A 206 16.74 -26.17 -8.98
CA GLN A 206 17.33 -24.82 -9.20
C GLN A 206 16.51 -23.67 -8.59
N ALA A 207 15.74 -23.98 -7.54
CA ALA A 207 14.86 -23.03 -6.88
C ALA A 207 15.40 -22.61 -5.49
N GLN A 208 15.08 -21.39 -5.08
CA GLN A 208 15.29 -20.93 -3.71
C GLN A 208 14.13 -21.36 -2.81
N LEU A 209 14.42 -21.69 -1.56
CA LEU A 209 13.41 -22.00 -0.55
C LEU A 209 13.25 -20.81 0.39
N GLU A 210 12.01 -20.41 0.64
CA GLU A 210 11.63 -19.46 1.67
C GLU A 210 10.54 -20.06 2.56
N LEU A 211 10.63 -19.83 3.87
CA LEU A 211 9.61 -20.21 4.83
C LEU A 211 8.94 -18.95 5.36
N LEU A 212 7.61 -18.94 5.42
CA LEU A 212 6.83 -17.90 6.07
C LEU A 212 5.89 -18.55 7.07
N ASP A 213 5.66 -17.91 8.22
CA ASP A 213 4.49 -18.23 9.03
C ASP A 213 3.39 -17.19 8.77
N GLU A 214 2.23 -17.33 9.41
CA GLU A 214 1.13 -16.36 9.24
C GLU A 214 1.56 -14.93 9.57
N LEU A 215 2.41 -14.74 10.58
CA LEU A 215 2.83 -13.43 11.05
C LEU A 215 3.68 -12.75 9.96
N TYR A 216 4.69 -13.46 9.45
CA TYR A 216 5.58 -12.94 8.40
C TYR A 216 4.89 -12.84 7.03
N LEU A 217 3.94 -13.74 6.74
CA LEU A 217 3.11 -13.62 5.55
C LEU A 217 2.25 -12.36 5.59
N GLY A 218 1.55 -12.11 6.71
CA GLY A 218 0.75 -10.90 6.88
C GLY A 218 1.61 -9.65 6.72
N ALA A 219 2.79 -9.66 7.33
CA ALA A 219 3.82 -8.64 7.23
C ALA A 219 4.20 -8.30 5.77
N VAL A 220 4.53 -9.31 4.97
CA VAL A 220 4.87 -9.14 3.55
C VAL A 220 3.67 -8.64 2.74
N LEU A 221 2.49 -9.24 2.95
CA LEU A 221 1.25 -8.85 2.26
C LEU A 221 0.84 -7.41 2.59
N TRP A 222 1.08 -6.95 3.82
CA TRP A 222 0.87 -5.57 4.19
C TRP A 222 1.81 -4.64 3.42
N LYS A 223 3.13 -4.92 3.47
CA LYS A 223 4.14 -4.06 2.86
C LYS A 223 4.00 -3.91 1.35
N PHE A 224 3.70 -5.00 0.65
CA PHE A 224 3.72 -5.04 -0.81
C PHE A 224 2.34 -5.16 -1.47
N GLY A 225 1.29 -5.44 -0.69
CA GLY A 225 -0.05 -5.76 -1.20
C GLY A 225 -1.20 -5.10 -0.45
N ARG A 226 -0.94 -4.02 0.29
CA ARG A 226 -1.91 -3.33 1.16
C ARG A 226 -3.29 -3.12 0.51
N PRO A 227 -3.43 -2.58 -0.72
CA PRO A 227 -4.75 -2.28 -1.28
C PRO A 227 -5.63 -3.52 -1.49
N THR A 228 -5.02 -4.70 -1.57
CA THR A 228 -5.71 -5.96 -1.90
C THR A 228 -5.86 -6.87 -0.69
N PHE A 229 -4.90 -6.87 0.24
CA PHE A 229 -4.81 -7.86 1.31
C PHE A 229 -4.90 -7.28 2.73
N GLU A 230 -5.30 -6.01 2.88
CA GLU A 230 -5.34 -5.28 4.15
C GLU A 230 -5.94 -6.09 5.31
N ARG A 231 -7.18 -6.58 5.14
CA ARG A 231 -7.91 -7.30 6.19
C ARG A 231 -7.22 -8.60 6.60
N LEU A 232 -6.66 -9.33 5.63
CA LEU A 232 -5.95 -10.58 5.87
C LEU A 232 -4.65 -10.33 6.62
N ALA A 233 -3.91 -9.30 6.19
CA ALA A 233 -2.65 -8.91 6.80
C ALA A 233 -2.84 -8.41 8.25
N SER A 234 -3.82 -7.52 8.50
CA SER A 234 -4.18 -7.06 9.85
C SER A 234 -4.56 -8.23 10.76
N ALA A 235 -5.37 -9.17 10.27
CA ALA A 235 -5.78 -10.35 11.03
C ALA A 235 -4.60 -11.26 11.38
N ALA A 236 -3.65 -11.45 10.46
CA ALA A 236 -2.49 -12.31 10.67
C ALA A 236 -1.47 -11.72 11.66
N ILE A 237 -1.31 -10.39 11.65
CA ILE A 237 -0.34 -9.69 12.50
C ILE A 237 -0.93 -9.37 13.88
N ALA A 238 -2.27 -9.43 14.01
CA ALA A 238 -3.06 -9.10 15.19
C ALA A 238 -2.90 -7.64 15.62
N VAL A 239 -2.90 -6.74 14.63
CA VAL A 239 -2.77 -5.29 14.79
C VAL A 239 -3.89 -4.66 13.98
N THR A 240 -4.56 -3.64 14.52
CA THR A 240 -5.66 -2.99 13.80
C THR A 240 -5.12 -2.21 12.60
N PRO A 241 -5.88 -2.03 11.51
CA PRO A 241 -5.47 -1.18 10.39
C PRO A 241 -5.00 0.21 10.84
N GLU A 242 -5.64 0.78 11.86
CA GLU A 242 -5.32 2.10 12.43
C GLU A 242 -3.99 2.10 13.23
N GLN A 243 -3.64 0.99 13.87
CA GLN A 243 -2.33 0.84 14.51
C GLN A 243 -1.20 0.75 13.49
N PHE A 244 -1.48 0.24 12.29
CA PHE A 244 -0.55 0.24 11.16
C PHE A 244 -0.44 1.58 10.44
N GLU A 245 -1.52 2.38 10.39
CA GLU A 245 -1.47 3.77 9.89
C GLU A 245 -0.58 4.70 10.72
N ARG A 246 -0.13 4.25 11.90
CA ARG A 246 0.88 4.95 12.71
C ARG A 246 2.32 4.53 12.40
N VAL A 247 2.53 3.45 11.63
CA VAL A 247 3.85 2.85 11.39
C VAL A 247 4.59 3.53 10.24
N ASP A 248 3.86 3.99 9.24
CA ASP A 248 4.25 5.11 8.40
C ASP A 248 3.26 6.22 8.69
N PRO A 249 3.68 7.43 9.11
CA PRO A 249 2.74 8.54 9.11
C PRO A 249 2.13 8.57 7.71
N PRO A 250 0.79 8.64 7.55
CA PRO A 250 0.23 8.96 6.25
C PRO A 250 1.00 10.18 5.75
N PRO A 251 1.39 10.23 4.46
CA PRO A 251 2.13 11.35 3.91
C PRO A 251 1.47 12.60 4.48
N ALA A 252 2.21 13.34 5.33
CA ALA A 252 1.58 14.31 6.23
C ALA A 252 0.57 15.11 5.40
N PRO A 253 -0.71 15.19 5.83
CA PRO A 253 -1.79 15.68 4.97
C PRO A 253 -1.31 16.98 4.35
N VAL A 254 -1.56 17.22 3.06
CA VAL A 254 -0.78 18.22 2.29
C VAL A 254 -0.72 19.60 2.98
N ARG A 255 -1.74 19.92 3.78
CA ARG A 255 -1.78 21.06 4.71
C ARG A 255 -0.63 21.11 5.73
N SER A 256 -0.26 20.00 6.36
CA SER A 256 0.87 19.87 7.30
C SER A 256 2.23 20.10 6.61
N ARG A 257 2.40 19.64 5.37
CA ARG A 257 3.62 19.84 4.56
C ARG A 257 3.77 21.29 4.11
N ALA A 258 2.69 21.84 3.56
CA ALA A 258 2.59 23.26 3.20
C ALA A 258 2.86 24.18 4.40
N HIS A 259 2.44 23.78 5.61
CA HIS A 259 2.66 24.55 6.83
C HIS A 259 4.14 24.61 7.25
N LYS A 260 4.89 23.49 7.18
CA LYS A 260 6.32 23.46 7.54
C LYS A 260 7.20 24.37 6.67
N ARG A 261 6.79 24.62 5.42
CA ARG A 261 7.57 25.37 4.42
C ARG A 261 7.02 26.76 4.13
N ARG A 262 5.93 27.17 4.80
CA ARG A 262 5.20 28.42 4.52
C ARG A 262 6.09 29.66 4.54
N ASP A 263 7.12 29.67 5.38
CA ASP A 263 8.00 30.82 5.60
C ASP A 263 9.37 30.70 4.91
N GLN A 264 9.60 29.63 4.14
CA GLN A 264 10.87 29.46 3.41
C GLN A 264 10.82 30.14 2.05
N PRO A 265 11.91 30.81 1.61
CA PRO A 265 11.97 31.37 0.27
C PRO A 265 11.95 30.24 -0.77
N GLY A 266 10.85 30.18 -1.54
CA GLY A 266 10.71 29.32 -2.71
C GLY A 266 11.49 29.85 -3.93
N ILE A 267 11.27 29.23 -5.09
CA ILE A 267 11.83 29.72 -6.35
C ILE A 267 10.84 30.64 -7.07
N GLY A 268 11.36 31.73 -7.65
CA GLY A 268 10.56 32.68 -8.42
C GLY A 268 10.18 32.15 -9.81
N LEU A 269 9.21 32.81 -10.47
CA LEU A 269 8.70 32.39 -11.79
C LEU A 269 9.79 32.33 -12.88
N VAL A 270 10.72 33.30 -12.89
CA VAL A 270 11.84 33.35 -13.86
C VAL A 270 12.80 32.18 -13.63
N GLU A 271 13.13 31.92 -12.37
CA GLU A 271 14.01 30.81 -11.99
C GLU A 271 13.36 29.45 -12.29
N ALA A 272 12.07 29.28 -12.00
CA ALA A 272 11.33 28.06 -12.33
C ALA A 272 11.34 27.77 -13.83
N ASN A 273 11.13 28.79 -14.69
CA ASN A 273 11.24 28.61 -16.13
C ASN A 273 12.65 28.22 -16.57
N SER A 274 13.68 28.88 -16.03
CA SER A 274 15.07 28.53 -16.31
C SER A 274 15.39 27.08 -15.89
N LEU A 275 14.87 26.61 -14.76
CA LEU A 275 15.09 25.25 -14.30
C LEU A 275 14.40 24.22 -15.18
N ILE A 276 13.20 24.51 -15.71
CA ILE A 276 12.54 23.62 -16.69
C ILE A 276 13.39 23.50 -17.97
N ASP A 277 13.99 24.60 -18.43
CA ASP A 277 14.91 24.58 -19.58
C ASP A 277 16.20 23.79 -19.28
N SER A 278 16.84 24.07 -18.15
CA SER A 278 18.10 23.42 -17.77
C SER A 278 17.92 21.94 -17.40
N ALA A 279 16.73 21.52 -16.93
CA ALA A 279 16.49 20.13 -16.56
C ALA A 279 16.65 19.16 -17.74
N VAL A 280 16.31 19.59 -18.96
CA VAL A 280 16.38 18.74 -20.17
C VAL A 280 17.75 18.73 -20.85
N GLU A 281 18.70 19.55 -20.36
CA GLU A 281 20.07 19.62 -20.89
C GLU A 281 20.89 18.35 -20.56
N GLU A 282 22.08 18.24 -21.16
CA GLU A 282 23.00 17.14 -20.87
C GLU A 282 23.42 17.12 -19.40
N SER A 283 23.59 15.92 -18.85
CA SER A 283 23.94 15.75 -17.45
C SER A 283 25.39 16.14 -17.19
N GLY A 284 25.62 16.94 -16.15
CA GLY A 284 26.96 17.26 -15.67
C GLY A 284 27.67 16.03 -15.08
N GLU A 285 28.98 16.15 -14.86
CA GLU A 285 29.83 15.06 -14.33
C GLU A 285 29.31 14.50 -13.01
N ARG A 286 28.84 15.36 -12.10
CA ARG A 286 28.34 14.96 -10.78
C ARG A 286 27.04 14.15 -10.86
N VAL A 287 26.10 14.59 -11.69
CA VAL A 287 24.84 13.86 -11.94
C VAL A 287 25.14 12.52 -12.60
N THR A 288 26.04 12.49 -13.57
CA THR A 288 26.47 11.26 -14.26
C THR A 288 27.13 10.28 -13.28
N ALA A 289 28.01 10.76 -12.40
CA ALA A 289 28.64 9.94 -11.37
C ALA A 289 27.61 9.36 -10.39
N PHE A 290 26.62 10.15 -9.98
CA PHE A 290 25.53 9.67 -9.11
C PHE A 290 24.70 8.58 -9.78
N LEU A 291 24.32 8.78 -11.06
CA LEU A 291 23.57 7.77 -11.81
C LEU A 291 24.38 6.49 -12.03
N GLY A 292 25.70 6.61 -12.23
CA GLY A 292 26.61 5.46 -12.34
C GLY A 292 26.65 4.59 -11.09
N MET A 293 26.38 5.13 -9.89
CA MET A 293 26.25 4.33 -8.66
C MET A 293 25.04 3.37 -8.71
N LEU A 294 24.04 3.65 -9.56
CA LEU A 294 22.86 2.80 -9.75
C LEU A 294 23.08 1.69 -10.78
N GLU A 295 24.21 1.69 -11.49
CA GLU A 295 24.55 0.69 -12.51
C GLU A 295 25.40 -0.48 -11.96
N GLY A 296 25.73 -0.46 -10.65
CA GLY A 296 26.54 -1.48 -9.98
C GLY A 296 25.79 -2.77 -9.62
N ASP A 297 26.47 -3.68 -8.92
CA ASP A 297 25.86 -4.93 -8.42
C ASP A 297 24.76 -4.63 -7.38
N ALA A 298 23.71 -5.47 -7.36
CA ALA A 298 22.52 -5.24 -6.54
C ALA A 298 22.80 -4.95 -5.04
N PRO A 299 23.74 -5.64 -4.35
CA PRO A 299 24.05 -5.34 -2.94
C PRO A 299 24.66 -3.95 -2.72
N ASP A 300 25.45 -3.46 -3.67
CA ASP A 300 26.06 -2.13 -3.57
C ASP A 300 25.02 -1.03 -3.81
N VAL A 301 24.11 -1.25 -4.76
CA VAL A 301 22.95 -0.38 -5.00
C VAL A 301 22.04 -0.35 -3.77
N ASP A 302 21.78 -1.50 -3.14
CA ASP A 302 20.97 -1.58 -1.92
C ASP A 302 21.59 -0.76 -0.79
N LYS A 303 22.89 -0.96 -0.54
CA LYS A 303 23.62 -0.21 0.47
C LYS A 303 23.61 1.30 0.19
N PHE A 304 23.85 1.69 -1.06
CA PHE A 304 23.81 3.09 -1.46
C PHE A 304 22.43 3.72 -1.21
N LEU A 305 21.35 3.03 -1.56
CA LEU A 305 19.99 3.52 -1.35
C LEU A 305 19.61 3.61 0.14
N ASP A 306 20.10 2.69 0.96
CA ASP A 306 19.89 2.71 2.41
C ASP A 306 20.62 3.89 3.06
N GLU A 307 21.80 4.27 2.55
CA GLU A 307 22.62 5.38 3.03
C GLU A 307 22.25 6.74 2.39
N LEU A 308 21.28 6.79 1.45
CA LEU A 308 20.88 8.02 0.77
C LEU A 308 20.08 8.95 1.70
N GLU A 309 20.75 10.01 2.15
CA GLU A 309 20.24 11.02 3.08
C GLU A 309 20.07 12.42 2.43
N PRO A 310 19.25 13.34 3.01
CA PRO A 310 19.06 14.70 2.48
C PRO A 310 20.37 15.48 2.27
N THR A 311 21.39 15.23 3.09
CA THR A 311 22.71 15.87 3.00
C THR A 311 23.47 15.51 1.74
N ALA A 312 23.25 14.32 1.17
CA ALA A 312 23.84 13.93 -0.11
C ALA A 312 23.24 14.77 -1.27
N LEU A 313 21.93 15.02 -1.24
CA LEU A 313 21.23 15.85 -2.22
C LEU A 313 21.58 17.33 -2.08
N ALA A 314 21.89 17.80 -0.87
CA ALA A 314 22.28 19.19 -0.61
C ALA A 314 23.60 19.62 -1.29
N GLN A 315 24.40 18.67 -1.78
CA GLN A 315 25.65 18.96 -2.49
C GLN A 315 25.43 19.42 -3.93
N PHE A 316 24.26 19.13 -4.49
CA PHE A 316 23.89 19.47 -5.87
C PHE A 316 23.28 20.86 -5.93
N ASP A 317 23.59 21.61 -6.99
CA ASP A 317 22.88 22.87 -7.25
C ASP A 317 21.45 22.61 -7.80
N LYS A 318 20.65 23.68 -7.91
CA LYS A 318 19.24 23.55 -8.35
C LYS A 318 19.11 22.98 -9.77
N ARG A 319 20.03 23.30 -10.69
CA ARG A 319 19.99 22.78 -12.07
C ARG A 319 20.36 21.30 -12.08
N GLU A 320 21.41 20.94 -11.33
CA GLU A 320 21.83 19.55 -11.16
C GLU A 320 20.72 18.70 -10.53
N LEU A 321 20.02 19.21 -9.51
CA LEU A 321 18.89 18.52 -8.88
C LEU A 321 17.72 18.29 -9.83
N ALA A 322 17.35 19.30 -10.62
CA ALA A 322 16.28 19.18 -11.61
C ALA A 322 16.66 18.18 -12.72
N ASN A 323 17.91 18.21 -13.19
CA ASN A 323 18.42 17.26 -14.18
C ASN A 323 18.49 15.83 -13.61
N LEU A 324 19.02 15.65 -12.39
CA LEU A 324 19.09 14.36 -11.70
C LEU A 324 17.70 13.73 -11.57
N ALA A 325 16.73 14.48 -11.06
CA ALA A 325 15.36 14.00 -10.90
C ALA A 325 14.71 13.61 -12.25
N LEU A 326 14.95 14.40 -13.30
CA LEU A 326 14.53 14.06 -14.67
C LEU A 326 15.14 12.75 -15.16
N ARG A 327 16.45 12.54 -14.97
CA ARG A 327 17.15 11.32 -15.40
C ARG A 327 16.71 10.08 -14.61
N LEU A 328 16.55 10.22 -13.30
CA LEU A 328 16.00 9.16 -12.45
C LEU A 328 14.60 8.75 -12.92
N HIS A 329 13.77 9.74 -13.27
CA HIS A 329 12.44 9.48 -13.81
C HIS A 329 12.47 8.81 -15.18
N ASP A 330 13.32 9.28 -16.11
CA ASP A 330 13.49 8.66 -17.43
C ASP A 330 13.90 7.18 -17.29
N GLY A 331 14.85 6.88 -16.39
CA GLY A 331 15.26 5.51 -16.09
C GLY A 331 14.13 4.68 -15.47
N ALA A 332 13.33 5.28 -14.58
CA ALA A 332 12.18 4.61 -13.99
C ALA A 332 11.09 4.28 -15.04
N ARG A 333 10.82 5.19 -15.99
CA ARG A 333 9.90 4.94 -17.12
C ARG A 333 10.36 3.82 -18.04
N GLN A 334 11.67 3.64 -18.18
CA GLN A 334 12.26 2.52 -18.91
C GLN A 334 12.24 1.20 -18.12
N GLY A 335 11.72 1.20 -16.88
CA GLY A 335 11.61 0.01 -16.04
C GLY A 335 12.91 -0.38 -15.33
N LEU A 336 13.89 0.52 -15.23
CA LEU A 336 15.14 0.26 -14.51
C LEU A 336 14.88 0.23 -13.00
N SER A 337 14.88 -0.97 -12.42
CA SER A 337 14.58 -1.20 -10.99
C SER A 337 15.38 -0.30 -10.02
N PRO A 338 16.71 -0.11 -10.19
CA PRO A 338 17.48 0.84 -9.36
C PRO A 338 16.98 2.29 -9.44
N ALA A 339 16.66 2.76 -10.64
CA ALA A 339 16.14 4.12 -10.86
C ALA A 339 14.75 4.29 -10.23
N VAL A 340 13.88 3.27 -10.32
CA VAL A 340 12.56 3.27 -9.68
C VAL A 340 12.68 3.44 -8.16
N ARG A 341 13.56 2.64 -7.54
CA ARG A 341 13.78 2.67 -6.09
C ARG A 341 14.42 3.97 -5.63
N CYS A 342 15.41 4.47 -6.38
CA CYS A 342 16.05 5.75 -6.09
C CYS A 342 15.06 6.92 -6.20
N ALA A 343 14.26 6.96 -7.28
CA ALA A 343 13.25 7.99 -7.47
C ALA A 343 12.21 8.01 -6.33
N HIS A 344 11.70 6.84 -5.90
CA HIS A 344 10.82 6.75 -4.73
C HIS A 344 11.48 7.31 -3.46
N LYS A 345 12.73 6.94 -3.18
CA LYS A 345 13.48 7.46 -2.03
C LYS A 345 13.64 8.98 -2.12
N VAL A 346 14.04 9.52 -3.26
CA VAL A 346 14.22 10.97 -3.48
C VAL A 346 12.90 11.73 -3.31
N ILE A 347 11.78 11.23 -3.86
CA ILE A 347 10.45 11.82 -3.66
C ILE A 347 10.06 11.82 -2.17
N GLY A 348 10.38 10.75 -1.44
CA GLY A 348 10.15 10.65 0.00
C GLY A 348 10.98 11.64 0.83
N LEU A 349 12.16 12.04 0.35
CA LEU A 349 13.04 13.02 1.01
C LEU A 349 12.61 14.47 0.79
N LEU A 350 11.64 14.76 -0.08
CA LEU A 350 11.22 16.12 -0.40
C LEU A 350 10.85 16.94 0.85
N ASP A 351 10.19 16.35 1.85
CA ASP A 351 9.81 17.04 3.11
C ASP A 351 11.01 17.42 3.99
N ALA A 352 12.17 16.79 3.81
CA ALA A 352 13.37 17.05 4.59
C ALA A 352 14.34 18.07 3.94
N LEU A 353 14.11 18.44 2.67
CA LEU A 353 14.99 19.32 1.91
C LEU A 353 14.60 20.80 2.01
N PRO A 354 15.49 21.78 1.83
CA PRO A 354 15.08 23.18 1.69
C PRO A 354 14.05 23.40 0.57
N ALA A 355 13.17 24.40 0.70
CA ALA A 355 12.08 24.65 -0.25
C ALA A 355 12.54 24.75 -1.71
N HIS A 356 13.65 25.43 -1.98
CA HIS A 356 14.21 25.60 -3.32
C HIS A 356 14.81 24.31 -3.90
N SER A 357 15.39 23.43 -3.08
CA SER A 357 15.93 22.13 -3.51
C SER A 357 14.80 21.15 -3.83
N ALA A 358 13.80 21.08 -2.95
CA ALA A 358 12.60 20.27 -3.19
C ALA A 358 11.87 20.73 -4.47
N ALA A 359 11.78 22.05 -4.67
CA ALA A 359 11.22 22.66 -5.88
C ALA A 359 11.96 22.23 -7.16
N ALA A 360 13.30 22.25 -7.14
CA ALA A 360 14.11 21.84 -8.29
C ALA A 360 13.91 20.35 -8.63
N ILE A 361 13.93 19.48 -7.63
CA ILE A 361 13.68 18.04 -7.80
C ILE A 361 12.26 17.82 -8.37
N TYR A 362 11.26 18.50 -7.81
CA TYR A 362 9.88 18.41 -8.28
C TYR A 362 9.73 18.87 -9.74
N ILE A 363 10.41 19.96 -10.14
CA ILE A 363 10.49 20.39 -11.55
C ILE A 363 11.05 19.30 -12.44
N GLY A 364 12.12 18.61 -12.03
CA GLY A 364 12.73 17.54 -12.81
C GLY A 364 11.77 16.38 -13.06
N PHE A 365 11.13 15.89 -12.00
CA PHE A 365 10.13 14.83 -12.10
C PHE A 365 8.92 15.23 -12.96
N LEU A 366 8.37 16.43 -12.74
CA LEU A 366 7.30 16.95 -13.59
C LEU A 366 7.77 17.09 -15.04
N SER A 367 8.96 17.62 -15.28
CA SER A 367 9.47 17.80 -16.65
C SER A 367 9.53 16.47 -17.39
N SER A 368 10.08 15.40 -16.80
CA SER A 368 10.08 14.06 -17.43
C SER A 368 8.70 13.39 -17.52
N THR A 369 7.76 13.77 -16.65
CA THR A 369 6.37 13.29 -16.72
C THR A 369 5.66 13.78 -17.98
N TYR A 370 6.00 14.99 -18.44
CA TYR A 370 5.30 15.65 -19.55
C TYR A 370 6.16 15.82 -20.80
N LEU A 371 7.48 15.69 -20.70
CA LEU A 371 8.44 15.92 -21.78
C LEU A 371 9.31 14.68 -21.99
N VAL A 372 9.64 14.40 -23.25
CA VAL A 372 10.68 13.44 -23.64
C VAL A 372 11.61 14.11 -24.63
N GLY A 373 12.90 14.21 -24.30
CA GLY A 373 13.87 14.93 -25.12
C GLY A 373 13.45 16.38 -25.40
N GLY A 374 12.84 17.05 -24.43
CA GLY A 374 12.32 18.42 -24.53
C GLY A 374 11.03 18.58 -25.34
N ARG A 375 10.45 17.49 -25.89
CA ARG A 375 9.18 17.51 -26.62
C ARG A 375 8.02 17.11 -25.72
N PRO A 376 6.86 17.78 -25.81
CA PRO A 376 5.67 17.40 -25.05
C PRO A 376 5.16 16.03 -25.44
N LEU A 377 4.69 15.28 -24.44
CA LEU A 377 3.90 14.08 -24.63
C LEU A 377 2.43 14.43 -24.91
N ASP A 378 1.74 13.51 -25.58
CA ASP A 378 0.29 13.61 -25.81
C ASP A 378 -0.51 13.47 -24.51
N ARG A 379 0.05 12.72 -23.55
CA ARG A 379 -0.45 12.48 -22.19
C ARG A 379 0.72 12.40 -21.21
N PRO A 380 0.56 12.78 -19.94
CA PRO A 380 1.61 12.58 -18.96
C PRO A 380 1.85 11.09 -18.70
N ASP A 381 3.09 10.73 -18.46
CA ASP A 381 3.52 9.36 -18.21
C ASP A 381 4.52 9.33 -17.05
N SER A 382 4.10 8.76 -15.93
CA SER A 382 4.93 8.64 -14.73
C SER A 382 4.51 7.44 -13.89
N PRO A 383 5.45 6.58 -13.44
CA PRO A 383 5.15 5.57 -12.43
C PRO A 383 4.90 6.15 -11.03
N PHE A 384 5.22 7.44 -10.82
CA PHE A 384 5.08 8.13 -9.52
C PHE A 384 3.96 9.18 -9.53
N MET A 385 3.00 9.05 -10.46
CA MET A 385 1.96 10.06 -10.68
C MET A 385 1.18 10.39 -9.40
N GLU A 386 0.80 9.40 -8.60
CA GLU A 386 0.13 9.64 -7.31
C GLU A 386 1.01 10.46 -6.35
N ASP A 387 2.27 10.07 -6.18
CA ASP A 387 3.19 10.70 -5.25
C ASP A 387 3.48 12.14 -5.67
N LEU A 388 3.67 12.40 -6.96
CA LEU A 388 3.92 13.75 -7.50
C LEU A 388 2.71 14.67 -7.37
N PHE A 389 1.50 14.15 -7.55
CA PHE A 389 0.28 14.94 -7.41
C PHE A 389 -0.12 15.16 -5.95
N ALA A 390 0.29 14.29 -5.02
CA ALA A 390 0.13 14.54 -3.59
C ALA A 390 0.86 15.81 -3.11
N TRP A 391 1.83 16.31 -3.89
CA TRP A 391 2.55 17.56 -3.61
C TRP A 391 1.88 18.80 -4.21
N GLN A 392 0.85 18.67 -5.04
CA GLN A 392 0.35 19.79 -5.84
C GLN A 392 -0.23 20.95 -5.00
N THR A 393 -0.76 20.66 -3.80
CA THR A 393 -1.31 21.68 -2.89
C THR A 393 -0.29 22.30 -1.93
N ASP A 394 0.99 21.92 -2.04
CA ASP A 394 2.07 22.57 -1.29
C ASP A 394 2.30 24.01 -1.80
N THR A 395 2.30 24.98 -0.89
CA THR A 395 2.49 26.39 -1.21
C THR A 395 3.84 26.65 -1.87
N ALA A 396 4.88 25.89 -1.53
CA ALA A 396 6.21 26.01 -2.11
C ALA A 396 6.24 25.65 -3.61
N PHE A 397 5.28 24.86 -4.08
CA PHE A 397 5.22 24.42 -5.48
C PHE A 397 4.22 25.22 -6.33
N GLN A 398 3.43 26.12 -5.76
CA GLN A 398 2.43 26.90 -6.51
C GLN A 398 3.04 27.70 -7.67
N VAL A 399 4.17 28.38 -7.43
CA VAL A 399 4.86 29.16 -8.47
C VAL A 399 5.37 28.25 -9.59
N ILE A 400 5.83 27.05 -9.24
CA ILE A 400 6.35 26.05 -10.16
C ILE A 400 5.23 25.49 -11.02
N LEU A 401 4.15 25.05 -10.39
CA LEU A 401 2.96 24.54 -11.07
C LEU A 401 2.40 25.59 -12.02
N ARG A 402 2.38 26.87 -11.61
CA ARG A 402 2.00 27.98 -12.48
C ARG A 402 2.96 28.15 -13.67
N ALA A 403 4.27 28.13 -13.43
CA ALA A 403 5.29 28.21 -14.50
C ALA A 403 5.11 27.08 -15.51
N PHE A 404 4.92 25.86 -15.00
CA PHE A 404 4.74 24.65 -15.77
C PHE A 404 3.44 24.70 -16.58
N ALA A 405 2.31 25.06 -15.96
CA ALA A 405 1.02 25.19 -16.65
C ALA A 405 1.06 26.24 -17.77
N LEU A 406 1.68 27.41 -17.54
CA LEU A 406 1.85 28.45 -18.56
C LEU A 406 2.71 27.98 -19.74
N ARG A 407 3.70 27.13 -19.49
CA ARG A 407 4.57 26.56 -20.52
C ARG A 407 3.84 25.48 -21.31
N MET A 408 3.24 24.52 -20.62
CA MET A 408 2.55 23.39 -21.23
C MET A 408 1.28 23.82 -21.96
N GLY A 409 0.56 24.84 -21.49
CA GLY A 409 -0.61 25.39 -22.17
C GLY A 409 -0.31 26.00 -23.55
N LYS A 410 0.95 26.35 -23.84
CA LYS A 410 1.39 26.77 -25.18
C LYS A 410 1.67 25.60 -26.12
N LEU A 411 1.90 24.41 -25.58
CA LEU A 411 2.22 23.21 -26.33
C LEU A 411 0.90 22.56 -26.80
N ARG A 412 0.76 22.34 -28.11
CA ARG A 412 -0.46 21.81 -28.73
C ARG A 412 -0.60 20.30 -28.48
N SER A 413 -0.90 19.92 -27.24
CA SER A 413 -1.17 18.53 -26.90
C SER A 413 -2.65 18.34 -26.55
N THR A 414 -3.19 17.20 -26.97
CA THR A 414 -4.62 16.94 -27.08
C THR A 414 -5.23 16.33 -25.81
N ALA A 415 -4.43 15.70 -24.93
CA ALA A 415 -4.91 15.00 -23.73
C ALA A 415 -4.06 15.24 -22.45
N LEU A 416 -3.48 16.44 -22.29
CA LEU A 416 -2.69 16.77 -21.09
C LEU A 416 -3.57 17.18 -19.91
N TYR A 417 -3.58 16.36 -18.86
CA TYR A 417 -3.95 16.83 -17.53
C TYR A 417 -2.78 17.56 -16.89
N LEU A 418 -2.98 18.79 -16.42
CA LEU A 418 -1.94 19.58 -15.77
C LEU A 418 -2.18 19.63 -14.26
N PRO A 419 -1.12 19.45 -13.43
CA PRO A 419 -1.22 19.63 -11.99
C PRO A 419 -1.53 21.10 -11.71
N ASN A 420 -2.35 21.32 -10.69
CA ASN A 420 -2.70 22.66 -10.25
C ASN A 420 -2.68 22.73 -8.72
N SER A 421 -2.62 23.94 -8.18
CA SER A 421 -2.49 24.13 -6.74
C SER A 421 -3.77 23.90 -5.94
N ARG A 422 -4.87 23.49 -6.59
CA ARG A 422 -6.16 23.22 -5.97
C ARG A 422 -6.38 21.70 -5.93
N ASP A 423 -6.84 21.19 -4.80
CA ASP A 423 -7.19 19.77 -4.64
C ASP A 423 -8.57 19.48 -5.26
N GLU A 424 -8.72 19.74 -6.55
CA GLU A 424 -9.99 19.56 -7.23
C GLU A 424 -10.15 18.11 -7.71
N ARG A 425 -10.98 17.36 -6.99
CA ARG A 425 -11.39 16.02 -7.42
C ARG A 425 -12.27 16.06 -8.66
N ARG A 426 -12.24 14.97 -9.43
CA ARG A 426 -13.04 14.80 -10.65
C ARG A 426 -13.92 13.58 -10.53
N THR A 427 -15.19 13.73 -10.85
CA THR A 427 -16.13 12.59 -10.84
C THR A 427 -15.89 11.71 -12.05
N LEU A 428 -15.61 10.42 -11.82
CA LEU A 428 -15.62 9.38 -12.85
C LEU A 428 -16.88 8.52 -12.69
N ARG A 429 -17.82 8.65 -13.62
CA ARG A 429 -19.11 7.94 -13.56
C ARG A 429 -19.11 6.74 -14.51
N VAL A 430 -19.34 5.56 -13.97
CA VAL A 430 -19.44 4.30 -14.73
C VAL A 430 -20.91 3.96 -14.98
N GLU A 431 -21.34 4.01 -16.24
CA GLU A 431 -22.70 3.65 -16.65
C GLU A 431 -22.77 2.20 -17.14
N HIS A 432 -23.85 1.52 -16.78
CA HIS A 432 -24.05 0.09 -17.01
C HIS A 432 -25.49 -0.20 -17.43
N ASP A 433 -25.71 -1.30 -18.14
CA ASP A 433 -27.03 -1.69 -18.64
C ASP A 433 -27.82 -2.48 -17.60
N ALA A 434 -28.58 -1.77 -16.76
CA ALA A 434 -29.42 -2.41 -15.74
C ALA A 434 -30.56 -3.29 -16.30
N GLN A 435 -30.82 -3.27 -17.62
CA GLN A 435 -31.88 -4.06 -18.26
C GLN A 435 -31.38 -5.37 -18.88
N GLN A 436 -30.07 -5.54 -19.05
CA GLN A 436 -29.49 -6.79 -19.55
C GLN A 436 -29.33 -7.84 -18.45
N GLN A 437 -29.79 -9.07 -18.71
CA GLN A 437 -29.62 -10.24 -17.83
C GLN A 437 -28.23 -10.89 -17.98
N GLN A 438 -27.18 -10.07 -18.13
CA GLN A 438 -25.80 -10.55 -18.18
C GLN A 438 -25.14 -10.38 -16.80
N ASP A 439 -24.48 -11.42 -16.31
CA ASP A 439 -23.70 -11.38 -15.06
C ASP A 439 -22.20 -11.63 -15.39
N PRO A 440 -21.31 -10.65 -15.20
CA PRO A 440 -21.58 -9.29 -14.70
C PRO A 440 -22.25 -8.38 -15.74
N VAL A 441 -22.94 -7.34 -15.25
CA VAL A 441 -23.66 -6.36 -16.09
C VAL A 441 -22.71 -5.66 -17.06
N ALA A 442 -23.16 -5.47 -18.30
CA ALA A 442 -22.37 -4.82 -19.35
C ALA A 442 -22.10 -3.34 -19.05
N LEU A 443 -20.85 -2.94 -19.24
CA LEU A 443 -20.42 -1.54 -19.28
C LEU A 443 -20.99 -0.88 -20.53
N ILE A 444 -21.66 0.27 -20.38
CA ILE A 444 -22.18 1.07 -21.49
C ILE A 444 -21.22 2.22 -21.80
N GLN A 445 -20.90 3.02 -20.79
CA GLN A 445 -20.17 4.27 -20.97
C GLN A 445 -19.43 4.63 -19.69
N VAL A 446 -18.35 5.40 -19.81
CA VAL A 446 -17.68 6.02 -18.66
C VAL A 446 -17.57 7.51 -18.94
N TYR A 447 -17.89 8.33 -17.95
CA TYR A 447 -17.77 9.78 -18.03
C TYR A 447 -16.72 10.28 -17.06
N LEU A 448 -15.92 11.25 -17.50
CA LEU A 448 -15.09 12.07 -16.64
C LEU A 448 -15.67 13.49 -16.63
N GLY A 449 -16.28 13.89 -15.52
CA GLY A 449 -17.16 15.06 -15.50
C GLY A 449 -18.32 14.90 -16.49
N THR A 450 -18.40 15.78 -17.49
CA THR A 450 -19.41 15.73 -18.57
C THR A 450 -18.93 14.99 -19.82
N GLN A 451 -17.66 14.57 -19.87
CA GLN A 451 -17.04 14.02 -21.08
C GLN A 451 -17.16 12.50 -21.13
N ALA A 452 -17.75 11.96 -22.21
CA ALA A 452 -17.81 10.53 -22.48
C ALA A 452 -16.47 9.98 -22.98
N LEU A 453 -15.95 8.94 -22.33
CA LEU A 453 -14.62 8.36 -22.54
C LEU A 453 -14.60 7.16 -23.50
N LEU A 454 -15.71 6.45 -23.66
CA LEU A 454 -15.78 5.25 -24.51
C LEU A 454 -16.29 5.59 -25.91
N THR A 455 -15.74 4.91 -26.90
CA THR A 455 -16.14 4.94 -28.31
C THR A 455 -16.23 3.53 -28.86
N ASP A 456 -16.93 3.37 -29.98
CA ASP A 456 -17.11 2.07 -30.63
C ASP A 456 -16.19 1.94 -31.84
N GLY A 457 -15.68 0.73 -32.07
CA GLY A 457 -14.97 0.39 -33.32
C GLY A 457 -13.49 0.78 -33.36
N GLU A 458 -12.87 1.02 -32.20
CA GLU A 458 -11.42 1.25 -32.10
C GLU A 458 -10.65 -0.06 -32.34
N THR A 459 -9.64 0.01 -33.21
CA THR A 459 -8.84 -1.16 -33.63
C THR A 459 -7.43 -1.15 -33.06
N ARG A 460 -7.00 -0.02 -32.48
CA ARG A 460 -5.70 0.13 -31.84
C ARG A 460 -5.67 -0.56 -30.47
N PRO A 461 -4.75 -1.51 -30.23
CA PRO A 461 -4.71 -2.24 -28.97
C PRO A 461 -4.50 -1.35 -27.72
N ASP A 462 -3.75 -0.25 -27.85
CA ASP A 462 -3.44 0.69 -26.77
C ASP A 462 -4.59 1.65 -26.43
N ALA A 463 -5.66 1.65 -27.23
CA ALA A 463 -6.89 2.40 -27.01
C ALA A 463 -8.11 1.48 -26.79
N GLN A 464 -7.94 0.17 -26.69
CA GLN A 464 -9.02 -0.76 -26.37
C GLN A 464 -9.10 -0.99 -24.85
N LEU A 465 -10.25 -0.70 -24.25
CA LEU A 465 -10.42 -0.80 -22.80
C LEU A 465 -10.20 -2.23 -22.30
N ARG A 466 -10.73 -3.24 -23.01
CA ARG A 466 -10.55 -4.65 -22.64
C ARG A 466 -9.08 -5.07 -22.65
N VAL A 467 -8.28 -4.56 -23.59
CA VAL A 467 -6.83 -4.83 -23.66
C VAL A 467 -6.10 -4.15 -22.50
N LEU A 468 -6.45 -2.90 -22.20
CA LEU A 468 -5.83 -2.12 -21.12
C LEU A 468 -6.11 -2.70 -19.72
N VAL A 469 -7.30 -3.26 -19.51
CA VAL A 469 -7.67 -3.91 -18.23
C VAL A 469 -7.25 -5.39 -18.19
N GLY A 470 -7.04 -6.01 -19.36
CA GLY A 470 -6.57 -7.39 -19.52
C GLY A 470 -7.64 -8.49 -19.35
N HIS A 471 -8.89 -8.12 -19.04
CA HIS A 471 -9.97 -9.06 -18.74
C HIS A 471 -11.30 -8.58 -19.32
N ALA A 472 -12.14 -9.52 -19.76
CA ALA A 472 -13.49 -9.21 -20.25
C ALA A 472 -14.47 -8.84 -19.14
N ALA A 473 -14.22 -9.28 -17.90
CA ALA A 473 -14.98 -8.92 -16.71
C ALA A 473 -14.01 -8.34 -15.67
N SER A 474 -14.25 -7.09 -15.25
CA SER A 474 -13.32 -6.36 -14.39
C SER A 474 -14.05 -5.50 -13.38
N SER A 475 -13.41 -5.23 -12.24
CA SER A 475 -14.00 -4.37 -11.21
C SER A 475 -14.13 -2.93 -11.69
N VAL A 476 -15.12 -2.19 -11.18
CA VAL A 476 -15.25 -0.74 -11.38
C VAL A 476 -13.95 -0.01 -11.03
N ARG A 477 -13.27 -0.44 -9.96
CA ARG A 477 -11.96 0.10 -9.56
C ARG A 477 -10.88 -0.13 -10.62
N ASP A 478 -10.79 -1.32 -11.19
CA ASP A 478 -9.77 -1.66 -12.18
C ASP A 478 -10.01 -0.95 -13.52
N ILE A 479 -11.28 -0.79 -13.91
CA ILE A 479 -11.69 0.02 -15.07
C ILE A 479 -11.26 1.48 -14.84
N ALA A 480 -11.60 2.06 -13.70
CA ALA A 480 -11.22 3.42 -13.35
C ALA A 480 -9.69 3.60 -13.31
N ARG A 481 -8.94 2.63 -12.80
CA ARG A 481 -7.47 2.65 -12.77
C ARG A 481 -6.86 2.56 -14.16
N ALA A 482 -7.40 1.72 -15.05
CA ALA A 482 -6.93 1.61 -16.43
C ALA A 482 -7.19 2.92 -17.20
N LEU A 483 -8.35 3.54 -17.00
CA LEU A 483 -8.69 4.84 -17.58
C LEU A 483 -7.79 5.95 -17.02
N ALA A 484 -7.57 5.98 -15.71
CA ALA A 484 -6.67 6.93 -15.06
C ALA A 484 -5.26 6.85 -15.67
N ARG A 485 -4.71 5.64 -15.79
CA ARG A 485 -3.41 5.40 -16.46
C ARG A 485 -3.42 5.81 -17.92
N HIS A 486 -4.45 5.46 -18.67
CA HIS A 486 -4.54 5.78 -20.09
C HIS A 486 -4.62 7.29 -20.35
N TYR A 487 -5.35 8.03 -19.52
CA TYR A 487 -5.48 9.49 -19.66
C TYR A 487 -4.45 10.28 -18.85
N GLY A 488 -3.53 9.61 -18.15
CA GLY A 488 -2.49 10.27 -17.34
C GLY A 488 -3.07 11.08 -16.17
N LEU A 489 -4.05 10.51 -15.49
CA LEU A 489 -4.71 11.09 -14.32
C LEU A 489 -4.29 10.33 -13.06
N PRO A 490 -4.02 11.03 -11.94
CA PRO A 490 -3.90 10.38 -10.64
C PRO A 490 -5.24 9.76 -10.25
N PHE A 491 -5.22 8.47 -9.95
CA PHE A 491 -6.37 7.72 -9.46
C PHE A 491 -6.91 8.29 -8.14
N GLY A 492 -6.04 8.81 -7.27
CA GLY A 492 -6.44 9.43 -6.01
C GLY A 492 -7.31 10.70 -6.15
N LEU A 493 -7.31 11.33 -7.33
CA LEU A 493 -8.13 12.52 -7.62
C LEU A 493 -9.51 12.17 -8.22
N LEU A 494 -9.82 10.88 -8.39
CA LEU A 494 -11.07 10.43 -8.98
C LEU A 494 -12.10 10.05 -7.92
N ASP A 495 -13.24 10.73 -7.93
CA ASP A 495 -14.42 10.30 -7.18
C ASP A 495 -15.26 9.38 -8.08
N ILE A 496 -15.19 8.07 -7.81
CA ILE A 496 -15.81 7.05 -8.64
C ILE A 496 -17.28 6.86 -8.25
N THR A 497 -18.17 6.90 -9.24
CA THR A 497 -19.62 6.72 -9.08
C THR A 497 -20.17 5.74 -10.12
N GLY A 498 -21.38 5.19 -9.89
CA GLY A 498 -22.01 4.25 -10.84
C GLY A 498 -21.77 2.76 -10.58
N GLY A 499 -21.24 2.42 -9.39
CA GLY A 499 -21.09 1.06 -8.88
C GLY A 499 -20.18 1.01 -7.66
N ALA A 500 -20.22 -0.08 -6.89
CA ALA A 500 -19.26 -0.28 -5.81
C ALA A 500 -17.86 -0.58 -6.40
N PRO A 501 -16.75 -0.21 -5.74
CA PRO A 501 -15.40 -0.37 -6.31
C PRO A 501 -15.06 -1.81 -6.75
N ASP A 502 -15.50 -2.81 -5.99
CA ASP A 502 -15.22 -4.23 -6.25
C ASP A 502 -16.30 -4.89 -7.14
N GLU A 503 -17.32 -4.13 -7.55
CA GLU A 503 -18.39 -4.62 -8.41
C GLU A 503 -17.87 -4.87 -9.82
N LEU A 504 -18.19 -6.04 -10.39
CA LEU A 504 -17.73 -6.43 -11.71
C LEU A 504 -18.60 -5.82 -12.82
N ARG A 505 -17.94 -5.49 -13.93
CA ARG A 505 -18.56 -5.06 -15.19
C ARG A 505 -17.99 -5.88 -16.33
N PHE A 506 -18.87 -6.33 -17.23
CA PHE A 506 -18.44 -6.91 -18.49
C PHE A 506 -18.07 -5.77 -19.45
N ILE A 507 -16.87 -5.82 -20.02
CA ILE A 507 -16.33 -4.81 -20.95
C ILE A 507 -16.50 -5.35 -22.37
N PRO A 508 -17.40 -4.83 -23.22
CA PRO A 508 -17.56 -5.30 -24.60
C PRO A 508 -16.29 -5.21 -25.46
N ASP A 509 -16.17 -6.08 -26.48
CA ASP A 509 -14.98 -6.17 -27.36
C ASP A 509 -14.73 -4.91 -28.20
N HIS A 510 -15.80 -4.16 -28.47
CA HIS A 510 -15.75 -2.96 -29.31
C HIS A 510 -15.48 -1.67 -28.52
N CYS A 511 -15.37 -1.75 -27.19
CA CYS A 511 -15.14 -0.59 -26.34
C CYS A 511 -13.71 -0.04 -26.51
N GLY A 512 -13.60 0.97 -27.35
CA GLY A 512 -12.45 1.84 -27.49
C GLY A 512 -12.48 3.02 -26.51
N LEU A 513 -11.35 3.70 -26.41
CA LEU A 513 -11.18 4.94 -25.67
C LEU A 513 -11.13 6.11 -26.64
N ARG A 514 -11.86 7.17 -26.29
CA ARG A 514 -11.98 8.38 -27.10
C ARG A 514 -10.69 9.19 -27.04
N GLU A 515 -10.20 9.63 -28.20
CA GLU A 515 -9.20 10.69 -28.25
C GLU A 515 -9.85 12.04 -27.98
N PHE A 516 -9.38 12.73 -26.94
CA PHE A 516 -9.82 14.08 -26.65
C PHE A 516 -8.94 15.09 -27.37
N SER A 517 -9.54 16.20 -27.80
CA SER A 517 -8.85 17.38 -28.29
C SER A 517 -9.06 18.50 -27.27
N ARG A 518 -8.11 18.62 -26.34
CA ARG A 518 -8.13 19.45 -25.12
C ARG A 518 -9.12 18.93 -24.08
N PHE A 519 -8.62 18.60 -22.88
CA PHE A 519 -9.45 18.72 -21.70
C PHE A 519 -9.99 20.16 -21.70
N ASP A 520 -11.32 20.30 -21.71
CA ASP A 520 -11.95 21.58 -21.46
C ASP A 520 -11.74 21.86 -19.97
N GLN A 521 -10.52 22.28 -19.62
CA GLN A 521 -10.21 22.85 -18.31
C GLN A 521 -10.89 24.21 -18.27
N GLN A 522 -12.22 24.23 -18.17
CA GLN A 522 -12.98 25.48 -18.06
C GLN A 522 -12.67 26.25 -16.77
N ASP A 523 -11.86 25.70 -15.84
CA ASP A 523 -11.53 26.37 -14.58
C ASP A 523 -10.01 26.57 -14.34
N GLY A 524 -9.14 26.20 -15.29
CA GLY A 524 -7.68 26.24 -15.06
C GLY A 524 -6.99 27.55 -15.42
N VAL A 525 -7.49 28.26 -16.43
CA VAL A 525 -6.81 29.45 -16.98
C VAL A 525 -7.48 30.75 -16.54
N ASP A 526 -8.81 30.78 -16.41
CA ASP A 526 -9.56 31.98 -16.01
C ASP A 526 -9.47 32.28 -14.50
N ALA A 527 -9.08 31.30 -13.69
CA ALA A 527 -8.74 31.51 -12.28
C ALA A 527 -7.33 32.10 -12.06
N LEU A 528 -6.48 32.13 -13.09
CA LEU A 528 -5.08 32.58 -13.00
C LEU A 528 -4.86 34.06 -13.40
N SER A 529 -5.93 34.77 -13.75
CA SER A 529 -5.92 36.22 -14.03
C SER A 529 -6.20 37.08 -12.79
N ALA A 530 -6.56 36.48 -11.65
CA ALA A 530 -6.70 37.23 -10.41
C ALA A 530 -5.32 37.60 -9.86
N GLY A 531 -5.03 38.90 -9.85
CA GLY A 531 -3.80 39.45 -9.28
C GLY A 531 -3.66 39.18 -7.77
N PRO A 532 -2.50 39.48 -7.18
CA PRO A 532 -2.15 39.14 -5.80
C PRO A 532 -3.08 39.71 -4.71
N ASP A 533 -4.05 40.58 -5.05
CA ASP A 533 -5.01 41.14 -4.10
C ASP A 533 -6.25 40.27 -3.82
N ALA A 534 -6.51 39.20 -4.60
CA ALA A 534 -7.71 38.38 -4.44
C ALA A 534 -7.63 37.27 -3.37
N VAL A 535 -6.51 37.15 -2.65
CA VAL A 535 -6.27 36.08 -1.65
C VAL A 535 -6.65 36.49 -0.23
N LYS A 536 -7.11 37.74 0.00
CA LYS A 536 -7.53 38.19 1.35
C LYS A 536 -8.95 37.77 1.75
N ASP A 537 -9.84 37.48 0.80
CA ASP A 537 -11.28 37.30 1.10
C ASP A 537 -11.78 35.84 1.08
N ALA A 538 -10.88 34.85 1.07
CA ALA A 538 -11.24 33.43 0.98
C ALA A 538 -10.74 32.61 2.17
N LEU A 539 -11.07 33.05 3.39
CA LEU A 539 -11.11 32.19 4.57
C LEU A 539 -12.39 32.52 5.36
N PRO A 540 -13.31 31.57 5.59
CA PRO A 540 -14.34 31.78 6.59
C PRO A 540 -13.66 31.67 7.95
N ILE A 541 -13.50 32.81 8.62
CA ILE A 541 -13.26 32.83 10.06
C ILE A 541 -14.61 32.48 10.68
N GLU A 542 -14.74 31.28 11.23
CA GLU A 542 -15.79 30.99 12.20
C GLU A 542 -15.52 31.88 13.41
N ALA A 543 -16.32 32.94 13.55
CA ALA A 543 -16.40 33.73 14.77
C ALA A 543 -17.18 32.91 15.80
N ASP A 544 -16.49 32.54 16.86
CA ASP A 544 -17.06 31.96 18.06
C ASP A 544 -17.89 33.07 18.76
N GLU A 545 -19.21 32.92 18.73
CA GLU A 545 -20.12 33.71 19.55
C GLU A 545 -20.11 33.12 20.97
N SER A 546 -19.43 33.79 21.90
CA SER A 546 -19.78 33.70 23.31
C SER A 546 -19.74 35.09 23.92
N ASP A 547 -20.94 35.57 24.24
CA ASP A 547 -21.25 36.64 25.17
C ASP A 547 -20.36 36.57 26.42
N GLU A 548 -19.81 37.71 26.86
CA GLU A 548 -19.73 38.09 28.27
C GLU A 548 -19.26 39.56 28.40
N ASP A 549 -20.25 40.43 28.64
CA ASP A 549 -20.26 41.60 29.52
C ASP A 549 -19.04 42.54 29.59
N GLU A 550 -19.22 43.75 29.05
CA GLU A 550 -18.59 44.97 29.60
C GLU A 550 -19.20 45.28 31.00
N PRO A 551 -18.46 46.00 31.87
CA PRO A 551 -18.55 47.45 31.79
C PRO A 551 -17.21 48.19 31.94
N GLU A 552 -17.11 49.25 31.14
CA GLU A 552 -16.63 50.60 31.44
C GLU A 552 -15.71 50.80 32.68
N GLU A 553 -14.52 51.37 32.46
CA GLU A 553 -14.22 52.78 32.79
C GLU A 553 -12.70 53.07 32.84
N ASN A 554 -12.36 54.24 32.28
CA ASN A 554 -11.23 55.12 32.60
C ASN A 554 -9.82 54.78 32.08
N GLU A 555 -9.46 55.40 30.96
CA GLU A 555 -8.20 56.17 30.89
C GLU A 555 -8.39 57.47 31.71
N PRO A 556 -7.32 58.02 32.30
CA PRO A 556 -6.60 59.05 31.56
C PRO A 556 -5.07 59.08 31.78
N ASP A 557 -4.42 59.60 30.73
CA ASP A 557 -3.35 60.60 30.73
C ASP A 557 -1.97 60.31 31.35
N GLU A 558 -1.00 60.36 30.44
CA GLU A 558 0.18 61.23 30.44
C GLU A 558 1.17 61.25 31.62
N ASP A 559 2.43 61.20 31.17
CA ASP A 559 3.57 61.99 31.63
C ASP A 559 4.64 61.39 32.57
N TRP A 560 5.79 61.19 31.94
CA TRP A 560 7.15 61.63 32.31
C TRP A 560 7.89 61.00 33.51
N ASP A 561 9.12 60.65 33.13
CA ASP A 561 10.39 60.83 33.83
C ASP A 561 10.96 59.74 34.75
N ALA A 562 12.11 59.27 34.26
CA ALA A 562 13.41 59.31 34.93
C ALA A 562 13.70 58.34 36.08
N SER A 563 14.64 57.44 35.77
CA SER A 563 15.85 57.08 36.54
C SER A 563 15.73 56.74 38.02
N LEU A 564 16.21 55.54 38.38
CA LEU A 564 17.01 55.16 39.57
C LEU A 564 17.38 53.67 39.37
N GLU A 565 18.62 53.34 39.00
CA GLU A 565 19.72 52.93 39.88
C GLU A 565 19.48 51.62 40.68
N GLU A 566 20.36 50.65 40.40
CA GLU A 566 21.00 49.65 41.29
C GLU A 566 20.15 48.83 42.28
N ASP A 567 19.97 47.53 42.00
CA ASP A 567 20.76 46.42 42.60
C ASP A 567 20.39 45.05 41.97
#